data_AF-A0A1F8BZR3-F1
#
_entry.id   AF-A0A1F8BZR3-F1
#
_cell.length_a   1.000
_cell.length_b   1.000
_cell.length_c   1.000
_cell.angle_alpha   90.00
_cell.angle_beta   90.00
_cell.angle_gamma   90.00
#
_symmetry.space_group_name_H-M   'P 1'
#
loop_
_entity.id
_entity.type
_entity.pdbx_description
1 polymer ?
#
loop_
_entity_poly.entity_id
_entity_poly.type
_entity_poly.pdbx_seq_one_letter_code
_entity_poly.pdbx_strand_id
1 'polypeptide(L)'
;MRNKGFTLIELLVVIALIGVLSTLLLSNFNAARQRGRDAQRKSDLRSVGTALRLFYNDTGAYPASTSDGRIQGVDWGQAWTVGTTNYMSALPKDPLQTQGYRYTRVDLDTYILQACLENRSDDKGRQMSVGWCPTSWVYEVRP
;
A
#
# COMPACT_ATOMS: atom_id res chain seq x y z
N MET A 1 -59.66 -13.98 -5.24
CA MET A 1 -58.58 -12.99 -5.09
C MET A 1 -57.97 -12.75 -6.46
N ARG A 2 -58.01 -11.52 -7.01
CA ARG A 2 -57.47 -11.21 -8.35
C ARG A 2 -55.98 -10.92 -8.21
N ASN A 3 -55.14 -11.84 -8.66
CA ASN A 3 -53.70 -11.62 -8.78
C ASN A 3 -53.46 -10.55 -9.85
N LYS A 4 -52.98 -9.37 -9.45
CA LYS A 4 -52.43 -8.39 -10.38
C LYS A 4 -51.07 -8.90 -10.83
N GLY A 5 -50.97 -9.32 -12.09
CA GLY A 5 -49.69 -9.67 -12.70
C GLY A 5 -48.86 -8.42 -13.00
N PHE A 6 -47.53 -8.54 -12.94
CA PHE A 6 -46.61 -7.50 -13.38
C PHE A 6 -46.79 -7.22 -14.88
N THR A 7 -46.76 -5.95 -15.28
CA THR A 7 -46.77 -5.56 -16.69
C THR A 7 -45.36 -5.63 -17.28
N LEU A 8 -45.27 -5.86 -18.60
CA LEU A 8 -43.98 -5.87 -19.32
C LEU A 8 -43.25 -4.53 -19.21
N ILE A 9 -43.98 -3.41 -19.17
CA ILE A 9 -43.38 -2.08 -19.05
C ILE A 9 -42.79 -1.84 -17.66
N GLU A 10 -43.43 -2.34 -16.60
CA GLU A 10 -42.88 -2.26 -15.24
C GLU A 10 -41.58 -3.04 -15.12
N LEU A 11 -41.52 -4.24 -15.69
CA LEU A 11 -40.29 -5.03 -15.69
C LEU A 11 -39.18 -4.34 -16.51
N LEU A 12 -39.53 -3.74 -17.66
CA LEU A 12 -38.59 -3.04 -18.53
C LEU A 12 -37.98 -1.81 -17.86
N VAL A 13 -38.77 -1.01 -17.14
CA VAL A 13 -38.26 0.16 -16.40
C VAL A 13 -37.32 -0.26 -15.27
N VAL A 14 -37.62 -1.36 -14.57
CA VAL A 14 -36.78 -1.85 -13.46
C VAL A 14 -35.41 -2.31 -13.95
N ILE A 15 -35.34 -3.10 -15.02
CA ILE A 15 -34.05 -3.54 -15.56
C ILE A 15 -33.25 -2.37 -16.13
N ALA A 16 -33.90 -1.36 -16.70
CA ALA A 16 -33.25 -0.14 -17.16
C ALA A 16 -32.63 0.65 -16.00
N LEU A 17 -33.36 0.81 -14.88
CA LEU A 17 -32.86 1.48 -13.68
C LEU A 17 -31.70 0.72 -13.01
N ILE A 18 -31.81 -0.61 -12.88
CA ILE A 18 -30.72 -1.44 -12.34
C ILE A 18 -29.48 -1.34 -13.24
N GLY A 19 -29.67 -1.34 -14.57
CA GLY A 19 -28.60 -1.14 -15.54
C GLY A 19 -27.83 0.16 -15.30
N VAL A 20 -28.53 1.29 -15.20
CA VAL A 20 -27.90 2.60 -14.93
C VAL A 20 -27.17 2.60 -13.59
N LEU A 21 -27.82 2.16 -12.50
CA LEU A 21 -27.22 2.16 -11.16
C LEU A 21 -25.99 1.25 -11.07
N SER A 22 -26.01 0.09 -11.71
CA SER A 22 -24.91 -0.88 -11.68
C SER A 22 -23.61 -0.33 -12.27
N THR A 23 -23.67 0.45 -13.35
CA THR A 23 -22.47 1.03 -13.99
C THR A 23 -21.73 2.01 -13.06
N LEU A 24 -22.47 2.83 -12.30
CA LEU A 24 -21.90 3.80 -11.35
C LEU A 24 -21.23 3.09 -10.15
N LEU A 25 -21.77 1.96 -9.73
CA LEU A 25 -21.22 1.18 -8.60
C LEU A 25 -19.87 0.55 -8.95
N LEU A 26 -19.70 0.06 -10.18
CA LEU A 26 -18.47 -0.62 -10.60
C LEU A 26 -17.25 0.32 -10.63
N SER A 27 -17.41 1.55 -11.11
CA SER A 27 -16.29 2.52 -11.17
C SER A 27 -15.83 2.94 -9.77
N ASN A 28 -16.77 3.20 -8.86
CA ASN A 28 -16.45 3.56 -7.48
C ASN A 28 -15.81 2.41 -6.70
N PHE A 29 -16.20 1.17 -6.99
CA PHE A 29 -15.65 -0.01 -6.32
C PHE A 29 -14.15 -0.20 -6.59
N ASN A 30 -13.69 0.04 -7.82
CA ASN A 30 -12.27 -0.05 -8.15
C ASN A 30 -11.45 1.02 -7.40
N ALA A 31 -11.95 2.25 -7.32
CA ALA A 31 -11.31 3.32 -6.56
C ALA A 31 -11.29 3.03 -5.04
N ALA A 32 -12.31 2.37 -4.51
CA ALA A 32 -12.33 1.93 -3.12
C ALA A 32 -11.27 0.86 -2.83
N ARG A 33 -11.12 -0.13 -3.74
CA ARG A 33 -10.07 -1.16 -3.63
C ARG A 33 -8.66 -0.55 -3.67
N GLN A 34 -8.42 0.43 -4.54
CA GLN A 34 -7.14 1.16 -4.61
C GLN A 34 -6.83 1.85 -3.28
N ARG A 35 -7.78 2.62 -2.74
CA ARG A 35 -7.64 3.29 -1.44
C ARG A 35 -7.41 2.31 -0.30
N GLY A 36 -8.05 1.15 -0.33
CA GLY A 36 -7.83 0.08 0.64
C GLY A 36 -6.40 -0.47 0.61
N ARG A 37 -5.85 -0.72 -0.58
CA ARG A 37 -4.44 -1.14 -0.73
C ARG A 37 -3.48 -0.04 -0.30
N ASP A 38 -3.73 1.21 -0.67
CA ASP A 38 -2.92 2.35 -0.22
C ASP A 38 -2.93 2.51 1.31
N ALA A 39 -4.07 2.28 1.96
CA ALA A 39 -4.17 2.27 3.41
C ALA A 39 -3.31 1.15 4.03
N GLN A 40 -3.35 -0.05 3.44
CA GLN A 40 -2.48 -1.16 3.84
C GLN A 40 -1.00 -0.79 3.71
N ARG A 41 -0.57 -0.26 2.55
CA ARG A 41 0.81 0.18 2.31
C ARG A 41 1.30 1.14 3.38
N LYS A 42 0.48 2.14 3.72
CA LYS A 42 0.81 3.12 4.77
C LYS A 42 0.98 2.45 6.14
N SER A 43 0.12 1.47 6.46
CA SER A 43 0.20 0.73 7.72
C SER A 43 1.43 -0.17 7.79
N ASP A 44 1.74 -0.84 6.69
CA ASP A 44 2.94 -1.67 6.54
C ASP A 44 4.20 -0.85 6.78
N LEU A 45 4.33 0.31 6.13
CA LEU A 45 5.50 1.18 6.32
C LEU A 45 5.67 1.65 7.77
N ARG A 46 4.58 1.99 8.47
CA ARG A 46 4.65 2.38 9.89
C ARG A 46 5.11 1.22 10.77
N SER A 47 4.69 0.00 10.46
CA SER A 47 5.10 -1.20 11.19
C SER A 47 6.59 -1.47 10.99
N VAL A 48 7.08 -1.36 9.75
CA VAL A 48 8.51 -1.46 9.43
C VAL A 48 9.31 -0.34 10.10
N GLY A 49 8.81 0.89 10.11
CA GLY A 49 9.43 2.01 10.82
C GLY A 49 9.59 1.77 12.32
N THR A 50 8.63 1.07 12.94
CA THR A 50 8.72 0.65 14.34
C THR A 50 9.84 -0.37 14.54
N ALA A 51 9.92 -1.39 13.67
CA ALA A 51 11.00 -2.37 13.70
C ALA A 51 12.38 -1.74 13.47
N LEU A 52 12.48 -0.78 12.54
CA LEU A 52 13.71 -0.02 12.29
C LEU A 52 14.15 0.76 13.53
N ARG A 53 13.21 1.36 14.27
CA ARG A 53 13.52 2.06 15.52
C ARG A 53 13.99 1.12 16.62
N LEU A 54 13.43 -0.09 16.71
CA LEU A 54 13.95 -1.12 17.62
C LEU A 54 15.40 -1.50 17.27
N PHE A 55 15.70 -1.71 15.99
CA PHE A 55 17.07 -1.97 15.53
C PHE A 55 18.03 -0.83 15.87
N TYR A 56 17.60 0.41 15.66
CA TYR A 56 18.40 1.59 16.02
C TYR A 56 18.70 1.64 17.51
N ASN A 57 17.70 1.36 18.36
CA ASN A 57 17.90 1.35 19.81
C ASN A 57 18.94 0.32 20.27
N ASP A 58 19.01 -0.82 19.58
CA ASP A 58 19.94 -1.91 19.93
C ASP A 58 21.36 -1.68 19.37
N THR A 59 21.49 -1.02 18.23
CA THR A 59 22.77 -0.94 17.48
C THR A 59 23.35 0.48 17.37
N GLY A 60 22.58 1.51 17.71
CA GLY A 60 22.95 2.91 17.59
C GLY A 60 22.99 3.45 16.15
N ALA A 61 22.54 2.66 15.16
CA ALA A 61 22.48 3.10 13.76
C ALA A 61 21.39 2.36 12.99
N TYR A 62 20.87 2.97 11.92
CA TYR A 62 19.96 2.29 11.00
C TYR A 62 20.70 1.31 10.09
N PRO A 63 20.06 0.18 9.71
CA PRO A 63 20.70 -0.87 8.94
C PRO A 63 21.08 -0.37 7.54
N ALA A 64 22.15 -0.90 6.96
CA ALA A 64 22.51 -0.53 5.60
C ALA A 64 21.40 -0.88 4.60
N SER A 65 21.22 -0.05 3.58
CA SER A 65 20.29 -0.33 2.47
C SER A 65 21.04 -0.83 1.24
N THR A 66 20.38 -1.65 0.44
CA THR A 66 20.85 -2.05 -0.88
C THR A 66 20.39 -1.06 -1.96
N SER A 67 20.99 -1.09 -3.15
CA SER A 67 20.65 -0.17 -4.26
C SER A 67 19.23 -0.36 -4.81
N ASP A 68 18.72 -1.58 -4.74
CA ASP A 68 17.34 -1.98 -5.04
C ASP A 68 16.36 -1.65 -3.90
N GLY A 69 16.85 -1.06 -2.81
CA GLY A 69 16.03 -0.46 -1.77
C GLY A 69 15.43 -1.47 -0.80
N ARG A 70 16.25 -2.46 -0.41
CA ARG A 70 15.96 -3.37 0.69
C ARG A 70 16.85 -3.04 1.88
N ILE A 71 16.48 -3.54 3.05
CA ILE A 71 17.41 -3.64 4.17
C ILE A 71 18.47 -4.69 3.79
N GLN A 72 19.75 -4.39 3.99
CA GLN A 72 20.83 -5.28 3.59
C GLN A 72 20.72 -6.64 4.29
N GLY A 73 20.70 -7.71 3.48
CA GLY A 73 20.65 -9.08 3.96
C GLY A 73 19.25 -9.66 4.19
N VAL A 74 18.17 -8.93 3.86
CA VAL A 74 16.80 -9.44 4.00
C VAL A 74 15.90 -9.00 2.85
N ASP A 75 15.04 -9.90 2.39
CA ASP A 75 14.02 -9.62 1.38
C ASP A 75 12.67 -9.24 1.98
N TRP A 76 11.90 -8.44 1.24
CA TRP A 76 10.49 -8.25 1.55
C TRP A 76 9.76 -9.60 1.58
N GLY A 77 8.97 -9.82 2.62
CA GLY A 77 8.26 -11.07 2.93
C GLY A 77 9.08 -12.10 3.70
N GLN A 78 10.32 -11.81 4.07
CA GLN A 78 11.11 -12.65 4.97
C GLN A 78 11.17 -12.06 6.37
N ALA A 79 11.45 -12.91 7.36
CA ALA A 79 11.71 -12.46 8.73
C ALA A 79 12.99 -11.63 8.75
N TRP A 80 12.94 -10.48 9.42
CA TRP A 80 14.11 -9.65 9.63
C TRP A 80 14.72 -9.95 11.00
N THR A 81 15.69 -10.84 10.97
CA THR A 81 16.45 -11.30 12.14
C THR A 81 17.92 -10.94 11.96
N VAL A 82 18.55 -10.37 12.99
CA VAL A 82 19.99 -10.10 13.01
C VAL A 82 20.58 -10.75 14.26
N GLY A 83 21.52 -11.67 14.07
CA GLY A 83 21.99 -12.54 15.15
C GLY A 83 20.84 -13.40 15.69
N THR A 84 20.54 -13.26 16.98
CA THR A 84 19.42 -13.95 17.66
C THR A 84 18.17 -13.09 17.79
N THR A 85 18.23 -11.79 17.46
CA THR A 85 17.13 -10.86 17.68
C THR A 85 16.28 -10.75 16.43
N ASN A 86 14.97 -11.00 16.59
CA ASN A 86 13.97 -10.83 15.54
C ASN A 86 13.31 -9.45 15.68
N TYR A 87 13.55 -8.56 14.73
CA TYR A 87 12.97 -7.22 14.72
C TYR A 87 11.60 -7.19 14.04
N MET A 88 11.34 -8.11 13.13
CA MET A 88 10.04 -8.26 12.47
C MET A 88 9.88 -9.67 11.88
N SER A 89 8.82 -10.37 12.26
CA SER A 89 8.58 -11.76 11.82
C SER A 89 8.40 -11.93 10.31
N ALA A 90 7.93 -10.89 9.62
CA ALA A 90 7.92 -10.81 8.17
C ALA A 90 7.87 -9.35 7.73
N LEU A 91 8.84 -8.92 6.94
CA LEU A 91 8.74 -7.63 6.25
C LEU A 91 7.54 -7.70 5.28
N PRO A 92 6.63 -6.71 5.28
CA PRO A 92 5.44 -6.78 4.46
C PRO A 92 5.77 -6.64 2.96
N LYS A 93 5.02 -7.33 2.10
CA LYS A 93 5.10 -7.16 0.65
C LYS A 93 3.99 -6.23 0.18
N ASP A 94 4.25 -5.48 -0.90
CA ASP A 94 3.20 -4.67 -1.51
C ASP A 94 2.02 -5.55 -1.96
N PRO A 95 0.76 -5.11 -1.73
CA PRO A 95 -0.42 -5.88 -2.13
C PRO A 95 -0.52 -6.22 -3.63
N LEU A 96 0.12 -5.44 -4.51
CA LEU A 96 0.10 -5.71 -5.95
C LEU A 96 1.19 -6.69 -6.41
N GLN A 97 2.18 -7.01 -5.57
CA GLN A 97 3.33 -7.93 -5.82
C GLN A 97 4.24 -7.58 -7.01
N THR A 98 3.76 -6.85 -8.00
CA THR A 98 4.51 -6.31 -9.15
C THR A 98 5.40 -5.13 -8.76
N GLN A 99 5.25 -4.64 -7.53
CA GLN A 99 5.98 -3.55 -6.94
C GLN A 99 6.36 -3.93 -5.51
N GLY A 100 7.40 -3.30 -4.95
CA GLY A 100 7.83 -3.50 -3.57
C GLY A 100 7.90 -2.18 -2.80
N TYR A 101 8.06 -2.27 -1.49
CA TYR A 101 8.46 -1.12 -0.70
C TYR A 101 9.93 -0.81 -0.92
N ARG A 102 10.35 0.42 -0.61
CA ARG A 102 11.72 0.85 -0.76
C ARG A 102 12.27 1.42 0.54
N TYR A 103 13.38 0.86 0.99
CA TYR A 103 14.16 1.34 2.12
C TYR A 103 15.50 1.89 1.62
N THR A 104 15.79 3.14 1.95
CA THR A 104 17.06 3.79 1.62
C THR A 104 17.63 4.40 2.90
N ARG A 105 18.80 3.96 3.31
CA ARG A 105 19.55 4.62 4.38
C ARG A 105 20.19 5.89 3.83
N VAL A 106 19.99 7.02 4.51
CA VAL A 106 20.58 8.30 4.14
C VAL A 106 21.92 8.48 4.87
N ASP A 107 21.89 8.25 6.19
CA ASP A 107 23.06 8.26 7.07
C ASP A 107 22.82 7.27 8.22
N LEU A 108 23.64 7.31 9.28
CA LEU A 108 23.50 6.36 10.40
C LEU A 108 22.23 6.60 11.24
N ASP A 109 21.70 7.82 11.24
CA ASP A 109 20.57 8.27 12.08
C ASP A 109 19.31 8.56 11.28
N THR A 110 19.36 8.43 9.95
CA THR A 110 18.27 8.77 9.05
C THR A 110 18.05 7.72 7.98
N TYR A 111 16.78 7.42 7.74
CA TYR A 111 16.35 6.60 6.61
C TYR A 111 15.15 7.23 5.91
N ILE A 112 14.88 6.71 4.71
CA ILE A 112 13.67 6.98 3.94
C ILE A 112 13.04 5.64 3.59
N LEU A 113 11.79 5.45 4.02
CA LEU A 113 10.98 4.29 3.69
C LEU A 113 9.81 4.73 2.81
N GLN A 114 9.61 4.10 1.67
CA GLN A 114 8.66 4.54 0.65
C GLN A 114 7.77 3.41 0.14
N ALA A 115 6.53 3.78 -0.18
CA ALA A 115 5.57 2.95 -0.89
C ALA A 115 4.97 3.75 -2.04
N CYS A 116 4.79 3.11 -3.19
CA CYS A 116 4.13 3.75 -4.33
C CYS A 116 2.62 3.70 -4.12
N LEU A 117 1.96 4.85 -4.13
CA LEU A 117 0.52 4.93 -3.98
C LEU A 117 -0.16 4.85 -5.34
N GLU A 118 -1.29 4.15 -5.39
CA GLU A 118 -2.11 4.09 -6.59
C GLU A 118 -2.92 5.37 -6.77
N ASN A 119 -3.43 5.93 -5.67
CA ASN A 119 -4.20 7.17 -5.67
C ASN A 119 -3.30 8.41 -5.65
N ARG A 120 -3.17 9.09 -6.80
CA ARG A 120 -2.43 10.36 -6.93
C ARG A 120 -3.09 11.55 -6.21
N SER A 121 -4.36 11.41 -5.82
CA SER A 121 -5.08 12.43 -5.05
C SER A 121 -4.97 12.22 -3.55
N ASP A 122 -4.17 11.26 -3.10
CA ASP A 122 -3.94 11.02 -1.69
C ASP A 122 -3.15 12.17 -1.05
N ASP A 123 -3.69 12.76 0.01
CA ASP A 123 -3.17 13.96 0.70
C ASP A 123 -1.86 13.70 1.46
N LYS A 124 -1.55 12.43 1.75
CA LYS A 124 -0.30 12.03 2.40
C LYS A 124 0.78 11.63 1.40
N GLY A 125 0.43 11.50 0.12
CA GLY A 125 1.41 11.21 -0.91
C GLY A 125 2.20 12.46 -1.31
N ARG A 126 3.38 12.23 -1.86
CA ARG A 126 4.28 13.25 -2.37
C ARG A 126 4.70 12.91 -3.79
N GLN A 127 4.83 13.93 -4.63
CA GLN A 127 5.33 13.78 -5.98
C GLN A 127 6.82 13.47 -5.97
N MET A 128 7.22 12.46 -6.75
CA MET A 128 8.63 12.15 -7.01
C MET A 128 8.97 12.58 -8.45
N SER A 129 10.11 13.24 -8.64
CA SER A 129 10.52 13.81 -9.93
C SER A 129 10.97 12.76 -10.96
N VAL A 130 11.68 11.71 -10.51
CA VAL A 130 12.08 10.54 -11.31
C VAL A 130 12.18 9.35 -10.35
N GLY A 131 11.62 8.19 -10.68
CA GLY A 131 11.93 7.01 -9.89
C GLY A 131 11.14 5.75 -10.21
N TRP A 132 11.31 4.78 -9.30
CA TRP A 132 10.82 3.40 -9.35
C TRP A 132 9.30 3.24 -9.23
N CYS A 133 8.58 4.32 -8.93
CA CYS A 133 7.15 4.31 -8.70
C CYS A 133 6.41 4.74 -9.97
N PRO A 134 5.62 3.86 -10.62
CA PRO A 134 4.93 4.19 -11.87
C PRO A 134 3.95 5.37 -11.77
N THR A 135 3.37 5.59 -10.59
CA THR A 135 2.45 6.72 -10.37
C THR A 135 3.18 8.03 -10.07
N SER A 136 4.49 7.98 -9.82
CA SER A 136 5.30 9.08 -9.29
C SER A 136 4.72 9.72 -8.02
N TRP A 137 3.86 9.00 -7.31
CA TRP A 137 3.21 9.44 -6.08
C TRP A 137 3.54 8.46 -4.96
N VAL A 138 4.32 8.91 -3.99
CA VAL A 138 4.86 8.03 -2.95
C VAL A 138 4.41 8.48 -1.56
N TYR A 139 4.10 7.51 -0.72
CA TYR A 139 4.03 7.73 0.72
C TYR A 139 5.40 7.46 1.33
N GLU A 140 5.82 8.32 2.26
CA GLU A 140 7.14 8.28 2.85
C GLU A 140 7.07 8.29 4.37
N VAL A 141 7.91 7.47 5.00
CA VAL A 141 8.15 7.44 6.44
C VAL A 141 9.63 7.69 6.69
N ARG A 142 9.91 8.52 7.69
CA ARG A 142 11.25 8.87 8.20
C ARG A 142 11.30 8.56 9.71
N PRO A 143 12.48 8.54 10.34
CA PRO A 143 12.62 8.40 11.79
C PRO A 143 11.74 9.34 12.62
#